data_AF-A0A101XIX5-F1
#
_entry.id   AF-A0A101XIX5-F1
#
_cell.length_a   1.000
_cell.length_b   1.000
_cell.length_c   1.000
_cell.angle_alpha   90.00
_cell.angle_beta   90.00
_cell.angle_gamma   90.00
#
_symmetry.space_group_name_H-M   'P 1'
#
loop_
_entity.id
_entity.type
_entity.pdbx_description
1 polymer ?
#
loop_
_entity_poly.entity_id
_entity_poly.type
_entity_poly.pdbx_seq_one_letter_code
_entity_poly.pdbx_strand_id
1 'polypeptide(L)'
;MYEYKGTYRVTGLEYEPNNVVKLRLEGEDGLLTIELPAVVNRFREGDSVLVSLSSSRDENYRENWSVYMWGVVYYSGGDYVRLSIGGFIMHMEGGVVKNRPGLGEKIYIGLRQLTK
;
A
#
# COMPACT_ATOMS: atom_id res chain seq x y z
N MET A 1 10.97 6.15 -13.62
CA MET A 1 10.19 6.65 -12.47
C MET A 1 9.03 5.67 -12.32
N TYR A 2 8.85 5.10 -11.13
CA TYR A 2 7.82 4.12 -10.87
C TYR A 2 6.48 4.82 -10.58
N GLU A 3 5.43 4.40 -11.26
CA GLU A 3 4.06 4.86 -11.08
C GLU A 3 3.13 3.66 -11.23
N TYR A 4 2.22 3.51 -10.29
CA TYR A 4 1.18 2.50 -10.32
C TYR A 4 -0.08 3.03 -9.63
N LYS A 5 -1.24 2.66 -10.18
CA LYS A 5 -2.55 2.98 -9.60
C LYS A 5 -3.52 1.87 -9.91
N GLY A 6 -4.25 1.40 -8.88
CA GLY A 6 -5.20 0.32 -9.02
C GLY A 6 -6.27 0.35 -7.94
N THR A 7 -7.41 -0.27 -8.24
CA THR A 7 -8.51 -0.43 -7.28
C THR A 7 -8.45 -1.83 -6.70
N TYR A 8 -8.49 -1.92 -5.37
CA TYR A 8 -8.42 -3.14 -4.61
C TYR A 8 -9.61 -3.23 -3.66
N ARG A 9 -9.92 -4.43 -3.19
CA ARG A 9 -10.90 -4.67 -2.14
C ARG A 9 -10.19 -5.13 -0.87
N VAL A 10 -10.62 -4.61 0.28
CA VAL A 10 -10.14 -5.11 1.58
C VAL A 10 -10.76 -6.49 1.80
N THR A 11 -9.93 -7.53 1.84
CA THR A 11 -10.37 -8.92 2.05
C THR A 11 -10.01 -9.47 3.42
N GLY A 12 -9.18 -8.75 4.18
CA GLY A 12 -8.85 -9.13 5.55
C GLY A 12 -8.26 -7.99 6.36
N LEU A 13 -8.54 -8.01 7.65
CA LEU A 13 -8.01 -7.09 8.67
C LEU A 13 -7.52 -7.89 9.88
N GLU A 14 -6.22 -7.87 10.15
CA GLU A 14 -5.63 -8.50 11.32
C GLU A 14 -5.04 -7.43 12.24
N TYR A 15 -5.48 -7.42 13.51
CA TYR A 15 -4.95 -6.52 14.53
C TYR A 15 -3.87 -7.24 15.33
N GLU A 16 -2.65 -6.74 15.26
CA GLU A 16 -1.52 -7.28 16.00
C GLU A 16 -1.34 -6.56 17.35
N PRO A 17 -0.69 -7.22 18.33
CA PRO A 17 -0.23 -6.55 19.54
C PRO A 17 0.61 -5.32 19.18
N ASN A 18 0.51 -4.25 19.98
CA ASN A 18 1.17 -2.94 19.78
C ASN A 18 0.50 -1.97 18.78
N ASN A 19 -0.83 -2.06 18.62
CA ASN A 19 -1.61 -1.13 17.80
C ASN A 19 -1.16 -1.11 16.33
N VAL A 20 -0.81 -2.26 15.78
CA VAL A 20 -0.57 -2.44 14.35
C VAL A 20 -1.78 -3.14 13.74
N VAL A 21 -2.17 -2.72 12.55
CA VAL A 21 -3.16 -3.43 11.76
C VAL A 21 -2.60 -3.75 10.40
N LYS A 22 -2.86 -4.98 9.97
CA LYS A 22 -2.45 -5.52 8.69
C LYS A 22 -3.66 -5.61 7.78
N LEU A 23 -3.64 -4.80 6.72
CA LEU A 23 -4.63 -4.79 5.67
C LEU A 23 -4.24 -5.79 4.59
N ARG A 24 -5.16 -6.69 4.24
CA ARG A 24 -5.06 -7.51 3.03
C ARG A 24 -5.95 -6.90 1.95
N LEU A 25 -5.35 -6.55 0.81
CA LEU A 25 -6.01 -5.91 -0.32
C LEU A 25 -5.84 -6.78 -1.57
N GLU A 26 -6.95 -7.21 -2.17
CA GLU A 26 -6.94 -8.02 -3.40
C GLU A 26 -7.60 -7.26 -4.55
N GLY A 27 -6.97 -7.27 -5.71
CA GLY A 27 -7.43 -6.61 -6.94
C GLY A 27 -7.03 -7.42 -8.17
N GLU A 28 -7.47 -6.98 -9.35
CA GLU A 28 -7.17 -7.67 -10.61
C GLU A 28 -5.65 -7.80 -10.88
N ASP A 29 -4.89 -6.81 -10.43
CA ASP A 29 -3.44 -6.76 -10.59
C ASP A 29 -2.66 -7.51 -9.49
N GLY A 30 -3.34 -8.17 -8.55
CA GLY A 30 -2.69 -9.03 -7.56
C GLY A 30 -3.04 -8.68 -6.11
N LEU A 31 -2.07 -8.91 -5.23
CA LEU A 31 -2.24 -8.88 -3.79
C LEU A 31 -1.31 -7.83 -3.17
N LEU A 32 -1.87 -7.02 -2.29
CA LEU A 32 -1.12 -6.13 -1.42
C LEU A 32 -1.41 -6.49 0.03
N THR A 33 -0.37 -6.47 0.86
CA THR A 33 -0.51 -6.49 2.31
C THR A 33 0.21 -5.28 2.86
N ILE A 34 -0.47 -4.50 3.71
CA ILE A 34 0.05 -3.23 4.24
C ILE A 34 -0.16 -3.20 5.74
N GLU A 35 0.91 -3.00 6.49
CA GLU A 35 0.87 -2.71 7.91
C GLU A 35 0.79 -1.20 8.15
N LEU A 36 0.02 -0.79 9.14
CA LEU A 36 -0.11 0.60 9.57
C LEU A 36 -0.48 0.69 11.05
N PRO A 37 -0.26 1.85 11.70
CA PRO A 37 -0.80 2.11 13.03
C PRO A 37 -2.33 1.99 13.03
N ALA A 38 -2.89 1.25 13.98
CA ALA A 38 -4.33 1.03 14.10
C ALA A 38 -5.12 2.35 14.22
N VAL A 39 -4.53 3.38 14.84
CA VAL A 39 -5.12 4.73 14.96
C VAL A 39 -5.28 5.46 13.63
N VAL A 40 -4.49 5.10 12.62
CA VAL A 40 -4.55 5.68 11.27
C VAL A 40 -5.51 4.88 10.38
N ASN A 41 -5.83 3.64 10.74
CA ASN A 41 -6.72 2.80 9.94
C ASN A 41 -8.14 3.36 9.90
N ARG A 42 -8.67 3.47 8.68
CA ARG A 42 -10.06 3.87 8.42
C ARG A 42 -10.82 2.83 7.59
N PHE A 43 -10.14 1.76 7.18
CA PHE A 43 -10.68 0.77 6.26
C PHE A 43 -11.32 -0.39 7.03
N ARG A 44 -12.33 -0.99 6.41
CA ARG A 44 -13.07 -2.16 6.89
C ARG A 44 -13.08 -3.25 5.81
N GLU A 45 -13.26 -4.49 6.22
CA GLU A 45 -13.43 -5.59 5.27
C GLU A 45 -14.60 -5.30 4.33
N GLY A 46 -14.37 -5.59 3.05
CA GLY A 46 -15.32 -5.34 1.98
C GLY A 46 -15.25 -3.94 1.35
N ASP A 47 -14.51 -2.99 1.94
CA ASP A 47 -14.28 -1.67 1.36
C ASP A 47 -13.53 -1.76 0.03
N SER A 48 -13.87 -0.87 -0.90
CA SER A 48 -13.09 -0.63 -2.11
C SER A 48 -12.08 0.48 -1.85
N VAL A 49 -10.83 0.26 -2.21
CA VAL A 49 -9.71 1.17 -1.94
C VAL A 49 -8.96 1.44 -3.23
N LEU A 50 -8.83 2.72 -3.56
CA LEU A 50 -7.89 3.17 -4.58
C LEU A 50 -6.49 3.21 -3.97
N VAL A 51 -5.57 2.47 -4.57
CA VAL A 51 -4.16 2.43 -4.20
C VAL A 51 -3.34 3.16 -5.26
N SER A 52 -2.42 4.02 -4.83
CA SER A 52 -1.44 4.68 -5.67
C SER A 52 -0.05 4.47 -5.11
N LEU A 53 0.90 4.13 -5.97
CA LEU A 53 2.31 3.98 -5.66
C LEU A 53 3.12 4.82 -6.64
N SER A 54 3.97 5.71 -6.14
CA SER A 54 4.71 6.67 -6.99
C SER A 54 6.09 6.94 -6.42
N SER A 55 7.10 7.10 -7.27
CA SER A 55 8.41 7.65 -6.84
C SER A 55 8.34 9.14 -6.51
N SER A 56 7.27 9.82 -6.92
CA SER A 56 7.03 11.25 -6.74
C SER A 56 6.02 11.49 -5.63
N ARG A 57 6.24 12.56 -4.86
CA ARG A 57 5.29 12.99 -3.84
C ARG A 57 4.10 13.66 -4.50
N ASP A 58 2.89 13.34 -4.04
CA ASP A 58 1.69 14.11 -4.35
C ASP A 58 1.66 15.36 -3.46
N GLU A 59 1.70 16.55 -4.07
CA GLU A 59 1.69 17.83 -3.34
C GLU A 59 0.36 18.07 -2.60
N ASN A 60 -0.75 17.52 -3.12
CA ASN A 60 -2.10 17.68 -2.56
C ASN A 60 -2.55 16.43 -1.77
N TYR A 61 -1.59 15.68 -1.23
CA TYR A 61 -1.84 14.37 -0.62
C TYR A 61 -2.89 14.37 0.49
N ARG A 62 -3.05 15.49 1.22
CA ARG A 62 -3.99 15.62 2.34
C ARG A 62 -5.45 15.59 1.89
N GLU A 63 -5.73 16.13 0.71
CA GLU A 63 -7.07 16.14 0.13
C GLU A 63 -7.32 14.86 -0.68
N ASN A 64 -6.27 14.35 -1.32
CA ASN A 64 -6.39 13.25 -2.27
C ASN A 64 -6.49 11.88 -1.60
N TRP A 65 -5.97 11.69 -0.38
CA TRP A 65 -5.79 10.36 0.21
C TRP A 65 -6.33 10.27 1.64
N SER A 66 -6.99 9.16 1.95
CA SER A 66 -7.46 8.83 3.31
C SER A 66 -6.28 8.47 4.22
N VAL A 67 -5.29 7.76 3.66
CA VAL A 67 -4.01 7.46 4.28
C VAL A 67 -2.91 7.70 3.25
N TYR A 68 -1.89 8.45 3.64
CA TYR A 68 -0.74 8.74 2.79
C TYR A 68 0.55 8.51 3.57
N MET A 69 1.44 7.71 3.00
CA MET A 69 2.69 7.28 3.63
C MET A 69 3.79 7.16 2.58
N TRP A 70 5.01 6.88 3.01
CA TRP A 70 6.09 6.54 2.09
C TRP A 70 6.99 5.49 2.71
N GLY A 71 7.59 4.67 1.87
CA GLY A 71 8.55 3.67 2.29
C GLY A 71 9.73 3.56 1.34
N VAL A 72 10.71 2.75 1.72
CA VAL A 72 11.87 2.43 0.90
C VAL A 72 11.82 0.96 0.50
N VAL A 73 12.03 0.68 -0.78
CA VAL A 73 12.13 -0.69 -1.29
C VAL A 73 13.39 -1.34 -0.73
N TYR A 74 13.22 -2.31 0.16
CA TYR A 74 14.34 -3.06 0.75
C TYR A 74 14.48 -4.47 0.17
N TYR A 75 13.46 -4.94 -0.56
CA TYR A 75 13.51 -6.20 -1.29
C TYR A 75 12.75 -6.07 -2.61
N SER A 76 13.38 -6.54 -3.69
CA SER A 76 12.80 -6.64 -5.03
C SER A 76 13.42 -7.87 -5.69
N GLY A 77 12.63 -8.93 -5.86
CA GLY A 77 13.15 -10.21 -6.33
C GLY A 77 12.04 -11.25 -6.48
N GLY A 78 12.24 -12.23 -7.37
CA GLY A 78 11.19 -13.19 -7.73
C GLY A 78 9.92 -12.49 -8.23
N ASP A 79 8.78 -12.86 -7.64
CA ASP A 79 7.44 -12.39 -8.02
C ASP A 79 6.84 -11.37 -7.03
N TYR A 80 7.67 -10.78 -6.16
CA TYR A 80 7.20 -9.83 -5.16
C TYR A 80 8.20 -8.71 -4.83
N VAL A 81 7.68 -7.66 -4.20
CA VAL A 81 8.44 -6.51 -3.71
C VAL A 81 8.04 -6.23 -2.27
N ARG A 82 8.98 -5.76 -1.45
CA ARG A 82 8.69 -5.27 -0.09
C ARG A 82 9.26 -3.89 0.16
N LEU A 83 8.48 -3.09 0.86
CA LEU A 83 8.82 -1.74 1.29
C LEU A 83 8.76 -1.64 2.81
N SER A 84 9.70 -0.88 3.38
CA SER A 84 9.68 -0.50 4.79
C SER A 84 9.14 0.92 4.90
N ILE A 85 8.07 1.09 5.66
CA ILE A 85 7.33 2.32 5.88
C ILE A 85 7.62 2.78 7.32
N GLY A 86 8.90 3.01 7.63
CA GLY A 86 9.34 3.40 8.97
C GLY A 86 9.17 2.32 10.03
N GLY A 87 9.34 1.04 9.66
CA GLY A 87 9.18 -0.10 10.56
C GLY A 87 7.93 -0.95 10.28
N PHE A 88 6.95 -0.39 9.58
CA PHE A 88 5.81 -1.13 9.01
C PHE A 88 6.17 -1.71 7.65
N ILE A 89 5.57 -2.84 7.29
CA ILE A 89 5.85 -3.53 6.04
C ILE A 89 4.70 -3.35 5.05
N MET A 90 5.05 -3.04 3.80
CA MET A 90 4.20 -3.29 2.65
C MET A 90 4.80 -4.40 1.80
N HIS A 91 3.95 -5.32 1.39
CA HIS A 91 4.28 -6.45 0.54
C HIS A 91 3.35 -6.48 -0.66
N MET A 92 3.92 -6.67 -1.85
CA MET A 92 3.21 -6.58 -3.12
C MET A 92 3.55 -7.78 -3.99
N GLU A 93 2.54 -8.46 -4.53
CA GLU A 93 2.68 -9.64 -5.38
C GLU A 93 1.76 -9.55 -6.61
N GLY A 94 2.19 -10.17 -7.72
CA GLY A 94 1.38 -10.27 -8.94
C GLY A 94 1.65 -9.19 -10.00
N GLY A 95 0.61 -8.77 -10.71
CA GLY A 95 0.66 -7.77 -11.79
C GLY A 95 1.22 -6.41 -11.37
N VAL A 96 0.98 -5.98 -10.12
CA VAL A 96 1.48 -4.72 -9.54
C VAL A 96 3.01 -4.61 -9.54
N VAL A 97 3.74 -5.74 -9.56
CA VAL A 97 5.21 -5.78 -9.59
C VAL A 97 5.80 -5.98 -10.99
N LYS A 98 5.01 -5.97 -12.07
CA LYS A 98 5.53 -6.13 -13.45
C LYS A 98 6.58 -5.06 -13.80
N ASN A 99 6.31 -3.81 -13.43
CA ASN A 99 7.21 -2.67 -13.62
C ASN A 99 7.92 -2.29 -12.30
N ARG A 100 8.20 -3.26 -11.43
CA ARG A 100 8.67 -3.09 -10.03
C ARG A 100 9.61 -1.90 -9.80
N PRO A 101 9.46 -1.19 -8.67
CA PRO A 101 10.43 -0.15 -8.28
C PRO A 101 11.80 -0.75 -7.97
N GLY A 102 12.84 0.08 -8.07
CA GLY A 102 14.23 -0.30 -7.82
C GLY A 102 14.53 -0.47 -6.32
N LEU A 103 15.55 -1.28 -6.00
CA LEU A 103 16.07 -1.37 -4.62
C LEU A 103 16.56 0.00 -4.14
N GLY A 104 16.24 0.34 -2.88
CA GLY A 104 16.56 1.64 -2.28
C GLY A 104 15.67 2.79 -2.76
N GLU A 105 14.75 2.55 -3.70
CA GLU A 105 13.84 3.59 -4.19
C GLU A 105 12.82 3.97 -3.11
N LYS A 106 12.57 5.28 -2.99
CA LYS A 106 11.55 5.83 -2.12
C LYS A 106 10.22 5.86 -2.87
N ILE A 107 9.20 5.21 -2.32
CA ILE A 107 7.87 5.13 -2.92
C ILE A 107 6.85 5.76 -1.96
N TYR A 108 6.08 6.70 -2.47
CA TYR A 108 4.92 7.27 -1.83
C TYR A 108 3.70 6.39 -2.11
N ILE A 109 2.92 6.15 -1.07
CA ILE A 109 1.79 5.22 -1.04
C ILE A 109 0.55 5.99 -0.61
N GLY A 110 -0.41 6.12 -1.52
CA GLY A 110 -1.71 6.72 -1.25
C GLY A 110 -2.80 5.67 -1.24
N LEU A 111 -3.61 5.67 -0.18
CA LEU A 111 -4.80 4.84 -0.03
C LEU A 111 -6.02 5.75 0.13
N ARG A 112 -7.02 5.58 -0.73
CA ARG A 112 -8.29 6.30 -0.62
C ARG A 112 -9.45 5.32 -0.60
N GLN A 113 -10.27 5.38 0.44
CA GLN A 113 -11.53 4.64 0.46
C GLN A 113 -12.45 5.19 -0.63
N LEU A 114 -12.93 4.32 -1.50
CA LEU A 114 -13.95 4.65 -2.48
C LEU A 114 -15.29 4.44 -1.78
N THR A 115 -16.08 5.52 -1.64
CA THR A 115 -17.46 5.40 -1.18
C THR A 115 -18.25 4.51 -2.14
N LYS A 116 -19.03 3.58 -1.58
CA LYS A 116 -20.12 2.92 -2.29
C LYS A 116 -21.19 3.93 -2.71
#